data_AF-A0A453LMV4-F1
#
_entry.id   AF-A0A453LMV4-F1
#
_cell.length_a   1.000
_cell.length_b   1.000
_cell.length_c   1.000
_cell.angle_alpha   90.00
_cell.angle_beta   90.00
_cell.angle_gamma   90.00
#
_symmetry.space_group_name_H-M   'P 1'
#
loop_
_entity.id
_entity.type
_entity.pdbx_description
1 polymer ?
#
loop_
_entity_poly.entity_id
_entity_poly.type
_entity_poly.pdbx_seq_one_letter_code
_entity_poly.pdbx_strand_id
1 'polypeptide(L)' 'NVHVIQVACGGYHSLALTDEGEVLSWGHGGHGQLGHPTIQNHRIPLAIKALSEERIVYIACGGSTSAAISGEER' A
#
# COMPACT_ATOMS: atom_id res chain seq x y z
N ASN A 1 -16.66 6.44 -4.55
CA ASN A 1 -16.70 5.94 -3.15
C ASN A 1 -15.59 4.90 -3.07
N VAL A 2 -14.66 5.00 -2.13
CA VAL A 2 -13.54 4.05 -2.04
C VAL A 2 -13.98 2.89 -1.17
N HIS A 3 -14.01 1.68 -1.71
CA HIS A 3 -14.37 0.48 -0.97
C HIS A 3 -13.11 -0.33 -0.66
N VAL A 4 -12.79 -0.46 0.63
CA VAL A 4 -11.57 -1.11 1.12
C VAL A 4 -11.90 -2.55 1.49
N ILE A 5 -11.14 -3.49 0.94
CA ILE A 5 -11.34 -4.93 1.15
C ILE A 5 -10.26 -5.57 2.05
N GLN A 6 -9.10 -4.93 2.18
CA GLN A 6 -8.03 -5.40 3.07
C GLN A 6 -7.26 -4.22 3.67
N VAL A 7 -6.78 -4.41 4.89
CA VAL A 7 -5.85 -3.51 5.57
C VAL A 7 -4.68 -4.31 6.14
N ALA A 8 -3.49 -3.72 6.14
CA ALA A 8 -2.31 -4.27 6.80
C ALA A 8 -1.60 -3.17 7.59
N CYS A 9 -1.08 -3.50 8.77
CA CYS A 9 -0.40 -2.56 9.64
C CYS A 9 0.99 -3.07 10.00
N GLY A 10 2.00 -2.25 9.78
CA GLY A 10 3.35 -2.46 10.28
C GLY A 10 3.58 -1.72 11.60
N GLY A 11 4.85 -1.49 11.97
CA GLY A 11 5.18 -0.81 13.21
C GLY A 11 4.68 0.64 13.27
N TYR A 12 4.87 1.41 12.20
CA TYR A 12 4.49 2.81 12.11
C TYR A 12 3.85 3.20 10.78
N HIS A 13 3.40 2.24 9.98
CA HIS A 13 2.77 2.48 8.68
C HIS A 13 1.59 1.53 8.46
N SER A 14 0.76 1.87 7.49
CA SER A 14 -0.42 1.10 7.12
C SER A 14 -0.57 1.06 5.62
N LEU A 15 -1.16 -0.04 5.13
CA LEU A 15 -1.59 -0.24 3.77
C LEU A 15 -3.11 -0.49 3.75
N ALA A 16 -3.78 -0.04 2.69
CA ALA A 16 -5.15 -0.44 2.36
C ALA A 16 -5.21 -0.88 0.90
N LEU A 17 -5.99 -1.92 0.63
CA LEU A 17 -6.30 -2.43 -0.71
C LEU A 17 -7.79 -2.20 -0.99
N THR A 18 -8.09 -1.59 -2.14
CA THR A 18 -9.46 -1.41 -2.62
C THR A 18 -9.95 -2.61 -3.41
N ASP A 19 -11.27 -2.72 -3.63
CA ASP A 19 -11.87 -3.73 -4.51
C ASP A 19 -11.49 -3.57 -5.99
N GLU A 20 -11.09 -2.37 -6.39
CA GLU A 20 -10.53 -2.06 -7.72
C GLU A 20 -9.03 -2.42 -7.84
N GLY A 21 -8.40 -2.94 -6.78
CA GLY A 21 -6.99 -3.34 -6.80
C GLY A 21 -5.99 -2.22 -6.52
N GLU A 22 -6.48 -1.04 -6.11
CA GLU A 22 -5.62 0.11 -5.77
C GLU A 22 -5.03 -0.05 -4.36
N VAL A 23 -3.74 0.23 -4.20
CA VAL A 23 -3.07 0.22 -2.91
C VAL A 23 -2.82 1.65 -2.43
N LEU A 24 -3.26 1.94 -1.22
CA LEU A 24 -2.94 3.17 -0.50
C LEU A 24 -1.98 2.89 0.65
N SER A 25 -1.08 3.82 0.94
CA SER A 25 -0.19 3.73 2.09
C SER A 25 -0.14 5.05 2.87
N TRP A 26 0.09 4.96 4.18
CA TRP A 26 0.30 6.11 5.06
C TRP A 26 1.07 5.72 6.33
N GLY A 27 1.53 6.72 7.08
CA GLY A 27 2.33 6.61 8.28
C GLY A 27 3.79 7.01 8.05
N HIS A 28 4.70 6.29 8.69
CA HIS A 28 6.14 6.51 8.60
C HIS A 28 6.71 5.99 7.27
N GLY A 29 7.46 6.83 6.56
CA GLY A 29 8.07 6.50 5.26
C GLY A 29 9.60 6.43 5.26
N GLY A 30 10.25 6.59 6.43
CA GLY A 30 11.70 6.74 6.54
C GLY A 30 12.55 5.56 6.04
N HIS A 31 11.95 4.38 5.86
CA HIS A 31 12.58 3.18 5.30
C HIS A 31 12.09 2.86 3.87
N GLY A 32 11.29 3.74 3.25
CA GLY A 32 10.69 3.51 1.95
C GLY A 32 9.47 2.59 1.97
N GLN A 33 8.98 2.19 3.15
CA GLN A 33 7.88 1.23 3.31
C GLN A 33 6.53 1.68 2.71
N LEU A 34 6.40 2.97 2.36
CA LEU A 34 5.19 3.49 1.73
C LEU A 34 5.15 3.27 0.21
N GLY A 35 6.29 2.94 -0.43
CA GLY A 35 6.35 2.70 -1.88
C GLY A 35 6.18 3.97 -2.73
N HIS A 36 6.33 5.16 -2.15
CA HIS A 36 6.31 6.43 -2.88
C HIS A 36 7.72 6.83 -3.35
N PRO A 37 7.86 7.76 -4.31
CA PRO A 37 9.16 8.23 -4.80
C PRO A 37 10.04 8.93 -3.74
N THR A 38 9.50 9.19 -2.55
CA THR A 38 10.21 9.82 -1.43
C THR A 38 10.02 9.00 -0.16
N ILE A 39 10.90 9.23 0.83
CA ILE A 39 10.83 8.61 2.16
C ILE A 39 10.08 9.47 3.19
N GLN A 40 9.18 10.35 2.71
CA GLN A 40 8.41 11.24 3.58
C GLN A 40 7.31 10.49 4.33
N ASN A 41 6.97 10.97 5.52
CA ASN A 41 5.81 10.48 6.25
C ASN A 41 4.53 11.04 5.62
N HIS A 42 3.50 10.22 5.49
CA HIS A 42 2.18 10.63 5.00
C HIS A 42 1.14 10.46 6.11
N ARG A 43 0.38 11.52 6.41
CA ARG A 43 -0.62 11.49 7.50
C ARG A 43 -1.98 10.97 7.06
N ILE A 44 -2.21 10.90 5.76
CA ILE A 44 -3.45 10.45 5.14
C ILE A 44 -3.10 9.38 4.09
N PRO A 45 -4.02 8.43 3.81
CA PRO A 45 -3.82 7.46 2.74
C PRO A 45 -3.48 8.14 1.42
N LEU A 46 -2.39 7.67 0.79
CA LEU A 46 -1.97 8.12 -0.54
C LEU A 46 -1.81 6.92 -1.45
N ALA A 47 -2.38 7.01 -2.65
CA ALA A 47 -2.26 5.97 -3.67
C ALA A 47 -0.81 5.73 -4.08
N ILE A 48 -0.41 4.46 -4.15
CA ILE A 48 0.91 4.05 -4.64
C ILE A 48 0.85 4.01 -6.18
N LYS A 49 1.10 5.17 -6.81
CA LYS A 49 1.02 5.34 -8.27
C LYS A 49 1.90 4.36 -9.07
N ALA A 50 2.98 3.85 -8.48
CA ALA A 50 3.84 2.87 -9.12
C ALA A 50 3.16 1.51 -9.38
N LEU A 51 2.00 1.26 -8.76
CA LEU A 51 1.21 0.04 -8.90
C LEU A 51 -0.08 0.23 -9.74
N SER A 52 -0.27 1.38 -10.39
CA SER A 52 -1.55 1.68 -11.08
C SER A 52 -1.88 0.73 -12.23
N GLU A 53 -0.87 0.14 -12.86
CA GLU A 53 -1.02 -0.81 -13.97
C GLU A 53 -1.13 -2.26 -13.49
N GLU A 54 -1.10 -2.50 -12.17
CA GLU A 54 -1.11 -3.83 -11.57
C GLU A 54 -2.43 -4.06 -10.84
N ARG A 55 -3.02 -5.25 -11.01
CA ARG A 55 -4.15 -5.67 -10.18
C ARG A 55 -3.64 -6.29 -8.88
N ILE A 56 -3.51 -5.48 -7.83
CA ILE A 56 -3.12 -6.01 -6.51
C ILE A 56 -4.27 -6.81 -5.90
N VAL A 57 -3.95 -8.00 -5.39
CA VAL A 57 -4.92 -8.91 -4.77
C VAL A 57 -4.61 -9.22 -3.31
N TYR A 58 -3.41 -8.85 -2.84
CA TYR A 58 -3.03 -9.05 -1.44
C TYR A 58 -1.98 -8.05 -0.99
N ILE A 59 -2.09 -7.61 0.27
CA ILE A 59 -1.13 -6.72 0.93
C ILE A 59 -0.67 -7.29 2.27
N ALA A 60 0.59 -7.03 2.64
CA ALA A 60 1.13 -7.38 3.95
C ALA A 60 2.15 -6.35 4.44
N CYS A 61 2.26 -6.21 5.76
CA CYS A 61 3.24 -5.35 6.41
C CYS A 61 4.12 -6.16 7.35
N GLY A 62 5.43 -5.90 7.33
CA GLY A 62 6.36 -6.24 8.40
C GLY A 62 6.57 -5.04 9.34
N GLY A 63 7.62 -5.07 10.16
CA GLY A 63 7.93 -3.95 11.07
C GLY A 63 8.13 -2.62 10.33
N SER A 64 9.06 -2.61 9.37
CA SER A 64 9.40 -1.45 8.52
C SER A 64 9.40 -1.79 7.03
N THR A 65 8.65 -2.81 6.62
CA THR A 65 8.57 -3.29 5.24
C THR A 65 7.13 -3.50 4.82
N SER A 66 6.90 -3.44 3.50
CA SER A 66 5.61 -3.65 2.85
C SER A 66 5.75 -4.67 1.73
N ALA A 67 4.70 -5.43 1.49
CA ALA A 67 4.59 -6.31 0.33
C ALA A 67 3.19 -6.18 -0.29
N ALA A 68 3.15 -6.23 -1.62
CA ALA A 68 1.93 -6.29 -2.41
C ALA A 68 2.11 -7.41 -3.46
N ILE A 69 1.07 -8.18 -3.70
CA ILE A 69 1.06 -9.29 -4.68
C ILE A 69 0.02 -8.96 -5.75
N SER A 70 0.44 -8.91 -7.01
CA SER A 70 -0.48 -8.84 -8.15
C SER A 70 -1.12 -10.20 -8.42
N GLY A 71 -2.37 -10.20 -8.86
CA GLY A 71 -3.00 -11.40 -9.41
C GLY A 71 -2.48 -11.65 -10.82
N GLU A 72 -2.39 -12.92 -11.24
CA GLU A 72 -2.20 -13.23 -12.66
C GLU A 72 -3.45 -12.79 -13.46
N GLU A 73 -3.24 -12.17 -14.63
CA GLU A 73 -4.28 -12.13 -15.66
C GLU A 73 -4.63 -13.57 -16.06
N ARG A 74 -5.93 -13.86 -16.17
CA ARG A 74 -6.39 -15.11 -16.78
C ARG A 74 -6.22 -15.07 -18.29
#